data_AF-A0A261QN63-F1
#
_entry.id   AF-A0A261QN63-F1
#
_cell.length_a   1.000
_cell.length_b   1.000
_cell.length_c   1.000
_cell.angle_alpha   90.00
_cell.angle_beta   90.00
_cell.angle_gamma   90.00
#
_symmetry.space_group_name_H-M   'P 1'
#
loop_
_entity.id
_entity.type
_entity.pdbx_description
1 polymer ?
#
loop_
_entity_poly.entity_id
_entity_poly.type
_entity_poly.pdbx_seq_one_letter_code
_entity_poly.pdbx_strand_id
1 'polypeptide(L)'
;MALNYNPGEKANLDHWPDALFECVYSWAHNGLIKQHTAEAAVKAAGASALAPLADKMLALAIGNITPEWLVNNGYQSAKSPEAAREKREAVVLQYISRGELLSVLVNVERINRLINPTIPTARFHPDSMPRG
;
A
#
# COMPACT_ATOMS: atom_id res chain seq x y z
N MET A 1 -25.34 13.63 15.91
CA MET A 1 -23.95 14.08 15.70
C MET A 1 -23.57 13.76 14.27
N ALA A 2 -23.57 14.75 13.38
CA ALA A 2 -23.12 14.57 12.00
C ALA A 2 -21.59 14.67 11.99
N LEU A 3 -20.91 13.63 11.55
CA LEU A 3 -19.47 13.68 11.29
C LEU A 3 -19.29 14.55 10.04
N ASN A 4 -18.76 15.76 10.23
CA ASN A 4 -18.30 16.62 9.14
C ASN A 4 -17.14 15.92 8.44
N TYR A 5 -17.45 15.13 7.41
CA TYR A 5 -16.45 14.66 6.46
C TYR A 5 -16.16 15.79 5.49
N ASN A 6 -15.06 16.50 5.71
CA ASN A 6 -14.50 17.44 4.74
C ASN A 6 -13.67 16.63 3.73
N PRO A 7 -14.11 16.46 2.47
CA PRO A 7 -13.35 15.75 1.43
C PRO A 7 -12.07 16.49 0.97
N GLY A 8 -11.66 17.57 1.65
CA GLY A 8 -10.57 18.46 1.25
C GLY A 8 -9.37 18.50 2.19
N GLU A 9 -9.45 17.96 3.41
CA GLU A 9 -8.26 17.74 4.24
C GLU A 9 -7.55 16.51 3.72
N LYS A 10 -6.67 16.70 2.72
CA LYS A 10 -5.65 15.70 2.39
C LYS A 10 -4.96 15.39 3.71
N ALA A 11 -5.13 14.19 4.23
CA ALA A 11 -4.34 13.76 5.35
C ALA A 11 -2.87 13.93 4.94
N ASN A 12 -2.12 14.69 5.72
CA ASN A 12 -0.74 14.96 5.40
C ASN A 12 0.04 13.65 5.52
N LEU A 13 0.35 13.02 4.39
CA LEU A 13 1.15 11.80 4.30
C LEU A 13 2.65 12.07 4.22
N ASP A 14 3.11 13.32 4.42
CA ASP A 14 4.54 13.65 4.36
C ASP A 14 5.32 12.95 5.47
N HIS A 15 4.66 12.61 6.58
CA HIS A 15 5.26 11.85 7.68
C HIS A 15 5.30 10.33 7.44
N TRP A 16 4.71 9.83 6.34
CA TRP A 16 4.65 8.39 6.07
C TRP A 16 5.91 7.90 5.35
N PRO A 17 6.60 6.88 5.88
CA PRO A 17 7.66 6.20 5.14
C PRO A 17 7.16 5.59 3.84
N ASP A 18 7.96 5.67 2.77
CA ASP A 18 7.61 5.10 1.46
C ASP A 18 7.34 3.59 1.52
N ALA A 19 8.15 2.85 2.27
CA ALA A 19 7.95 1.41 2.45
C ALA A 19 6.62 1.10 3.16
N LEU A 20 6.23 1.89 4.16
CA LEU A 20 4.95 1.70 4.85
C LEU A 20 3.76 2.05 3.95
N PHE A 21 3.88 3.13 3.19
CA PHE A 21 2.90 3.50 2.17
C PHE A 21 2.69 2.36 1.16
N GLU A 22 3.77 1.77 0.65
CA GLU A 22 3.73 0.65 -0.29
C GLU A 22 3.03 -0.57 0.31
N CYS A 23 3.33 -0.91 1.57
CA CYS A 23 2.69 -2.01 2.28
C CYS A 23 1.19 -1.81 2.42
N VAL A 24 0.75 -0.64 2.89
CA VAL A 24 -0.68 -0.35 3.11
C VAL A 24 -1.43 -0.32 1.79
N TYR A 25 -0.87 0.31 0.76
CA TYR A 25 -1.47 0.31 -0.58
C TYR A 25 -1.60 -1.12 -1.12
N SER A 26 -0.52 -1.91 -1.08
CA SER A 26 -0.52 -3.28 -1.60
C SER A 26 -1.47 -4.20 -0.84
N TRP A 27 -1.57 -4.03 0.48
CA TRP A 27 -2.53 -4.74 1.32
C TRP A 27 -3.96 -4.42 0.92
N ALA A 28 -4.34 -3.14 0.92
CA ALA A 28 -5.69 -2.72 0.59
C ALA A 28 -6.08 -3.07 -0.86
N HIS A 29 -5.15 -2.98 -1.80
CA HIS A 29 -5.41 -3.26 -3.22
C HIS A 29 -5.42 -4.76 -3.52
N ASN A 30 -4.31 -5.46 -3.23
CA ASN A 30 -4.11 -6.85 -3.65
C ASN A 30 -3.95 -7.86 -2.51
N GLY A 31 -3.82 -7.41 -1.26
CA GLY A 31 -3.74 -8.28 -0.08
C GLY A 31 -2.39 -8.97 0.08
N LEU A 32 -1.42 -8.59 -0.75
CA LEU A 32 -0.08 -9.16 -0.77
C LEU A 32 0.91 -8.07 -0.36
N ILE A 33 1.70 -8.37 0.67
CA ILE A 33 2.78 -7.51 1.13
C ILE A 33 4.07 -8.31 1.01
N LYS A 34 5.11 -7.72 0.42
CA LYS A 34 6.43 -8.34 0.33
C LYS A 34 7.15 -8.20 1.67
N GLN A 35 7.78 -9.27 2.14
CA GLN A 35 8.47 -9.30 3.43
C GLN A 35 9.52 -8.20 3.57
N HIS A 36 10.40 -8.05 2.58
CA HIS A 36 11.45 -7.04 2.60
C HIS A 36 10.90 -5.60 2.67
N THR A 37 9.79 -5.31 1.98
CA THR A 37 9.14 -3.99 2.04
C THR A 37 8.58 -3.76 3.44
N ALA A 38 7.98 -4.77 4.07
CA ALA A 38 7.44 -4.64 5.41
C ALA A 38 8.53 -4.49 6.49
N GLU A 39 9.67 -5.18 6.35
CA GLU A 39 10.82 -4.98 7.23
C GLU A 39 11.40 -3.57 7.09
N ALA A 40 11.48 -3.05 5.87
CA ALA A 40 11.88 -1.66 5.63
C ALA A 40 10.87 -0.68 6.22
N ALA A 41 9.57 -0.98 6.17
CA ALA A 41 8.53 -0.17 6.78
C ALA A 41 8.68 -0.09 8.30
N VAL A 42 8.94 -1.21 8.99
CA VAL A 42 9.20 -1.23 10.44
C VAL A 42 10.44 -0.40 10.79
N LYS A 43 11.54 -0.60 10.06
CA LYS A 43 12.78 0.16 10.27
C LYS A 43 12.58 1.66 10.08
N ALA A 44 11.84 2.06 9.04
CA ALA A 44 11.61 3.46 8.73
C ALA A 44 10.55 4.12 9.62
N ALA A 45 9.58 3.35 10.13
CA ALA A 45 8.60 3.84 11.09
C ALA A 45 9.24 4.13 12.45
N GLY A 46 10.25 3.34 12.88
CA GLY A 46 10.99 3.58 14.11
C GLY A 46 10.08 3.71 15.33
N ALA A 47 10.21 4.82 16.08
CA ALA A 47 9.36 5.13 17.23
C ALA A 47 8.17 6.08 16.89
N SER A 48 7.80 6.19 15.61
CA SER A 48 6.66 7.02 15.20
C SER A 48 5.33 6.39 15.61
N ALA A 49 4.25 7.18 15.55
CA ALA A 49 2.89 6.70 15.74
C ALA A 49 2.47 5.60 14.74
N LEU A 50 3.23 5.44 13.64
CA LEU A 50 3.01 4.45 12.60
C LEU A 50 3.73 3.12 12.86
N ALA A 51 4.60 3.04 13.87
CA ALA A 51 5.28 1.81 14.27
C ALA A 51 4.32 0.60 14.46
N PRO A 52 3.20 0.71 15.21
CA PRO A 52 2.28 -0.42 15.37
C PRO A 52 1.60 -0.84 14.06
N LEU A 53 1.37 0.09 13.13
CA LEU A 53 0.87 -0.24 11.80
C LEU A 53 1.93 -0.99 10.99
N ALA A 54 3.19 -0.54 11.04
CA ALA A 54 4.30 -1.18 10.34
C ALA A 54 4.52 -2.62 10.82
N ASP A 55 4.51 -2.85 12.14
CA ASP A 55 4.56 -4.21 12.73
C ASP A 55 3.38 -5.07 12.25
N LYS A 56 2.19 -4.49 12.19
CA LYS A 56 1.01 -5.20 11.68
C LYS A 56 1.17 -5.59 10.22
N MET A 57 1.68 -4.69 9.38
CA MET A 57 1.94 -4.98 7.97
C MET A 57 3.02 -6.05 7.79
N LEU A 58 4.05 -6.07 8.65
CA LEU A 58 5.06 -7.13 8.66
C LEU A 58 4.47 -8.48 9.04
N ALA A 59 3.63 -8.55 10.07
CA ALA A 59 2.95 -9.78 10.45
C ALA A 59 2.05 -10.34 9.34
N LEU A 60 1.55 -9.47 8.45
CA LEU A 60 0.71 -9.83 7.30
C LEU A 60 1.50 -9.99 5.99
N ALA A 61 2.83 -9.91 6.04
CA ALA A 61 3.66 -10.11 4.86
C ALA A 61 3.72 -11.57 4.42
N ILE A 62 3.77 -11.78 3.11
CA ILE A 62 3.99 -13.09 2.51
C ILE A 62 5.36 -13.59 2.94
N GLY A 63 5.37 -14.79 3.53
CA GLY A 63 6.51 -15.33 4.28
C GLY A 63 6.17 -15.56 5.75
N ASN A 64 5.36 -14.67 6.34
CA ASN A 64 4.76 -14.85 7.66
C ASN A 64 3.36 -15.47 7.57
N ILE A 65 2.62 -15.14 6.50
CA ILE A 65 1.32 -15.74 6.19
C ILE A 65 1.35 -16.43 4.82
N THR A 66 0.47 -17.42 4.66
CA THR A 66 0.28 -18.14 3.39
C THR A 66 -0.91 -17.56 2.60
N PRO A 67 -0.92 -17.69 1.26
CA PRO A 67 -2.07 -17.31 0.44
C PRO A 67 -3.38 -18.02 0.85
N GLU A 68 -3.29 -19.29 1.28
CA GLU A 68 -4.45 -20.05 1.78
C GLU A 68 -5.04 -19.42 3.04
N TRP A 69 -4.17 -18.91 3.94
CA TRP A 69 -4.62 -18.21 5.13
C TRP A 69 -5.40 -16.94 4.77
N LEU A 70 -4.98 -16.19 3.74
CA LEU A 70 -5.71 -15.01 3.26
C LEU A 70 -7.12 -15.36 2.77
N VAL A 71 -7.26 -16.45 2.02
CA VAL A 71 -8.56 -16.93 1.53
C VAL A 71 -9.43 -17.41 2.69
N ASN A 72 -8.89 -18.24 3.58
CA ASN A 72 -9.62 -18.81 4.71
C ASN A 72 -10.13 -17.74 5.70
N ASN A 73 -9.39 -16.63 5.86
CA ASN A 73 -9.80 -15.50 6.70
C ASN A 73 -10.70 -14.49 5.95
N GLY A 74 -10.91 -14.69 4.65
CA GLY A 74 -11.72 -13.84 3.80
C GLY A 74 -11.07 -12.51 3.43
N TYR A 75 -9.75 -12.41 3.51
CA TYR A 75 -8.98 -11.28 2.99
C TYR A 75 -8.77 -11.37 1.48
N GLN A 76 -9.01 -12.55 0.90
CA GLN A 76 -8.97 -12.77 -0.56
C GLN A 76 -10.17 -13.63 -0.98
N SER A 77 -10.93 -13.17 -1.98
CA SER A 77 -12.06 -13.92 -2.52
C SER A 77 -12.32 -13.53 -3.97
N ALA A 78 -12.35 -14.51 -4.86
CA ALA A 78 -12.75 -14.30 -6.26
C ALA A 78 -14.27 -14.06 -6.39
N LYS A 79 -15.07 -14.57 -5.45
CA LYS A 79 -16.54 -14.46 -5.47
C LYS A 79 -17.03 -13.15 -4.84
N SER A 80 -16.25 -12.58 -3.94
CA SER A 80 -16.61 -11.35 -3.21
C SER A 80 -15.38 -10.46 -3.00
N PRO A 81 -14.83 -9.90 -4.09
CA PRO A 81 -13.59 -9.10 -4.04
C PRO A 81 -13.76 -7.81 -3.24
N GLU A 82 -14.94 -7.18 -3.29
CA GLU A 82 -15.24 -5.96 -2.52
C GLU A 82 -15.26 -6.21 -1.02
N ALA A 83 -16.00 -7.24 -0.56
CA ALA A 83 -16.03 -7.61 0.86
C ALA A 83 -14.63 -8.00 1.39
N ALA A 84 -13.82 -8.67 0.56
CA ALA A 84 -12.44 -8.99 0.89
C ALA A 84 -11.56 -7.73 0.98
N ARG A 85 -11.78 -6.73 0.13
CA ARG A 85 -11.13 -5.42 0.20
C ARG A 85 -11.54 -4.66 1.46
N GLU A 86 -12.83 -4.56 1.76
CA GLU A 86 -13.34 -3.89 2.96
C GLU A 86 -12.75 -4.49 4.24
N LYS A 87 -12.64 -5.82 4.31
CA LYS A 87 -11.95 -6.50 5.42
C LYS A 87 -10.48 -6.10 5.54
N ARG A 88 -9.76 -6.00 4.42
CA ARG A 88 -8.35 -5.57 4.41
C ARG A 88 -8.21 -4.12 4.86
N GLU A 89 -9.07 -3.23 4.36
CA GLU A 89 -9.14 -1.84 4.79
C GLU A 89 -9.44 -1.72 6.29
N ALA A 90 -10.36 -2.53 6.82
CA ALA A 90 -10.71 -2.54 8.24
C ALA A 90 -9.54 -2.92 9.16
N VAL A 91 -8.56 -3.70 8.70
CA VAL A 91 -7.33 -3.98 9.45
C VAL A 91 -6.50 -2.71 9.61
N VAL A 92 -6.37 -1.92 8.54
CA VAL A 92 -5.57 -0.70 8.54
C VAL A 92 -6.25 0.40 9.35
N LEU A 93 -7.59 0.50 9.25
CA LEU A 93 -8.41 1.47 10.00
C LEU A 93 -8.37 1.29 11.52
N GLN A 94 -7.81 0.20 12.04
CA GLN A 94 -7.54 0.05 13.48
C GLN A 94 -6.40 0.94 13.97
N TYR A 95 -5.54 1.42 13.05
CA TYR A 95 -4.33 2.18 13.38
C TYR A 95 -4.35 3.61 12.86
N ILE A 96 -5.12 3.89 11.80
CA ILE A 96 -5.17 5.19 11.14
C ILE A 96 -6.61 5.59 10.84
N SER A 97 -6.80 6.87 10.55
CA SER A 97 -8.12 7.40 10.18
C SER A 97 -8.52 6.99 8.75
N ARG A 98 -9.83 6.95 8.49
CA ARG A 98 -10.35 6.72 7.12
C ARG A 98 -9.84 7.75 6.11
N GLY A 99 -9.67 9.01 6.52
CA GLY A 99 -9.08 10.05 5.68
C GLY A 99 -7.63 9.76 5.28
N GLU A 100 -6.83 9.19 6.19
CA GLU A 100 -5.44 8.79 5.92
C GLU A 100 -5.40 7.62 4.95
N LEU A 101 -6.22 6.59 5.19
CA LEU A 101 -6.33 5.44 4.29
C LEU A 101 -6.71 5.88 2.87
N LEU A 102 -7.75 6.72 2.74
CA LEU A 102 -8.16 7.23 1.43
C LEU A 102 -7.04 8.02 0.78
N SER A 103 -6.34 8.86 1.53
CA SER A 103 -5.19 9.62 1.03
C SER A 103 -4.09 8.69 0.50
N VAL A 104 -3.84 7.55 1.15
CA VAL A 104 -2.88 6.54 0.64
C VAL A 104 -3.37 5.94 -0.67
N LEU A 105 -4.64 5.57 -0.73
CA LEU A 105 -5.24 4.92 -1.91
C LEU A 105 -5.36 5.84 -3.13
N VAL A 106 -5.45 7.16 -2.94
CA VAL A 106 -5.58 8.14 -4.04
C VAL A 106 -4.30 8.91 -4.35
N ASN A 107 -3.18 8.65 -3.66
CA ASN A 107 -1.91 9.35 -3.92
C ASN A 107 -1.21 8.78 -5.16
N VAL A 108 -1.72 9.16 -6.34
CA VAL A 108 -1.25 8.69 -7.65
C VAL A 108 0.24 8.93 -7.86
N GLU A 109 0.78 10.05 -7.35
CA GLU A 109 2.20 10.37 -7.50
C GLU A 109 3.10 9.36 -6.78
N ARG A 110 2.81 9.06 -5.50
CA ARG A 110 3.57 8.04 -4.76
C ARG A 110 3.31 6.64 -5.29
N ILE A 111 2.09 6.32 -5.70
CA ILE A 111 1.76 5.02 -6.31
C ILE A 111 2.58 4.81 -7.59
N ASN A 112 2.62 5.79 -8.49
CA ASN A 112 3.42 5.68 -9.72
C ASN A 112 4.92 5.64 -9.41
N ARG A 113 5.40 6.35 -8.39
CA ARG A 113 6.82 6.30 -8.02
C ARG A 113 7.24 4.95 -7.43
N LEU A 114 6.39 4.37 -6.57
CA LEU A 114 6.75 3.21 -5.73
C LEU A 114 6.26 1.87 -6.28
N ILE A 115 5.06 1.83 -6.86
CA ILE A 115 4.38 0.58 -7.28
C ILE A 115 4.51 0.35 -8.78
N ASN A 116 4.25 1.39 -9.58
CA ASN A 116 4.29 1.34 -11.03
C ASN A 116 5.35 2.30 -11.54
N PRO A 117 6.65 2.10 -11.24
CA PRO A 117 7.68 2.96 -11.79
C PRO A 117 7.53 2.89 -13.31
N THR A 118 6.97 3.94 -13.91
CA THR A 118 6.97 4.10 -15.35
C THR A 118 8.44 4.06 -15.71
N ILE A 119 8.88 2.93 -16.24
CA ILE A 119 10.17 2.84 -16.91
C ILE A 119 10.10 3.98 -17.91
N PRO A 120 10.98 5.00 -17.83
CA PRO A 120 11.00 6.03 -18.84
C PRO A 120 11.18 5.26 -20.13
N THR A 121 10.18 5.32 -21.01
CA THR A 121 10.23 4.71 -22.33
C THR A 121 11.54 5.20 -22.91
N ALA A 122 12.56 4.32 -22.93
CA ALA A 122 13.83 4.65 -23.53
C ALA A 122 13.42 5.06 -24.93
N ARG A 123 13.59 6.34 -25.26
CA ARG A 123 13.33 6.84 -26.60
C ARG A 123 14.17 5.93 -27.48
N PHE A 124 13.51 5.01 -28.18
CA PHE A 124 14.07 4.42 -29.38
C PHE A 124 14.31 5.63 -30.29
N HIS A 125 15.54 6.14 -30.28
CA HIS A 125 16.03 7.00 -31.34
C HIS A 125 16.22 6.05 -32.53
N PRO A 126 15.43 6.16 -33.62
CA PRO A 126 15.64 5.35 -34.82
C PRO A 126 16.93 5.73 -35.58
N ASP A 127 17.80 6.55 -35.01
CA ASP A 127 19.01 7.09 -35.65
C ASP A 127 20.27 6.23 -35.41
N SER A 128 20.20 5.17 -34.60
CA SER A 128 21.34 4.29 -34.30
C SER A 128 21.40 3.00 -35.12
N MET A 129 20.92 3.01 -36.37
CA MET A 129 21.33 1.98 -37.33
C MET A 129 22.66 2.39 -37.98
N PRO A 130 23.76 1.63 -37.79
CA PRO A 130 24.91 1.80 -38.67
C PRO A 130 24.50 1.36 -40.08
N ARG A 131 24.58 2.29 -41.05
CA ARG A 131 24.65 1.90 -42.45
C ARG A 131 26.03 1.28 -42.67
N GLY A 132 26.08 -0.04 -42.75
CA GLY A 132 27.25 -0.83 -43.12
C GLY A 132 26.78 -2.00 -43.97
#